data_AF-A0A536B551-F1
#
_entry.id   AF-A0A536B551-F1
#
_cell.length_a   1.000
_cell.length_b   1.000
_cell.length_c   1.000
_cell.angle_alpha   90.00
_cell.angle_beta   90.00
_cell.angle_gamma   90.00
#
_symmetry.space_group_name_H-M   'P 1'
#
loop_
_entity.id
_entity.type
_entity.pdbx_description
1 polymer ?
#
loop_
_entity_poly.entity_id
_entity_poly.type
_entity_poly.pdbx_seq_one_letter_code
_entity_poly.pdbx_strand_id
1 'polypeptide(L)'
;QGPLFDRLVIDALRSRSWEQIEALDPDLVEEAGECGLRPLAILLGAGRGAKLNSQVLSYEGPFGVGYPVVAFTASATPAIALDIQALGRSAIDTYLRTRQLIDPPEPIPVELQSPSAVFVTLRKHGELRGCVGSLRPTEATAAHELIRYAVASAVRDPRFDPVRLDEVGALTIKVQLLDMPERVAEIAELDPHVYGIIVRRGDRQALLLPDIEGIETPEQQIRAACQKAGIDRYAPLELERFRTRTLT
;
A
#
# COMPACT_ATOMS: atom_id res chain seq x y z
N GLN A 1 -18.20 -6.80 42.06
CA GLN A 1 -19.09 -7.40 41.05
C GLN A 1 -18.39 -7.80 39.73
N GLY A 2 -17.06 -8.02 39.76
CA GLY A 2 -16.22 -8.27 38.57
C GLY A 2 -16.69 -9.38 37.61
N PRO A 3 -16.99 -10.61 38.06
CA PRO A 3 -17.38 -11.69 37.14
C PRO A 3 -18.66 -11.43 36.33
N LEU A 4 -19.57 -10.60 36.85
CA LEU A 4 -20.78 -10.18 36.14
C LEU A 4 -20.43 -9.12 35.09
N PHE A 5 -19.66 -8.11 35.48
CA PHE A 5 -19.15 -7.08 34.58
C PHE A 5 -18.37 -7.70 33.41
N ASP A 6 -17.42 -8.60 33.71
CA ASP A 6 -16.60 -9.28 32.71
C ASP A 6 -17.48 -10.03 31.71
N ARG A 7 -18.49 -10.77 32.18
CA ARG A 7 -19.40 -11.52 31.31
C ARG A 7 -20.13 -10.59 30.34
N LEU A 8 -20.69 -9.48 30.84
CA LEU A 8 -21.43 -8.53 30.02
C LEU A 8 -20.54 -7.89 28.94
N VAL A 9 -19.33 -7.47 29.31
CA VAL A 9 -18.37 -6.91 28.36
C VAL A 9 -17.95 -7.94 27.32
N ILE A 10 -17.66 -9.17 27.73
CA ILE A 10 -17.21 -10.24 26.82
C ILE A 10 -18.32 -10.68 25.87
N ASP A 11 -19.55 -10.79 26.35
CA ASP A 11 -20.69 -11.16 25.52
C ASP A 11 -21.03 -10.04 24.52
N ALA A 12 -20.90 -8.77 24.91
CA ALA A 12 -21.01 -7.64 23.99
C ALA A 12 -19.92 -7.65 22.91
N LEU A 13 -18.67 -7.97 23.29
CA LEU A 13 -17.55 -8.10 22.34
C LEU A 13 -17.71 -9.29 21.39
N ARG A 14 -18.29 -10.41 21.84
CA ARG A 14 -18.58 -11.59 20.99
C ARG A 14 -19.74 -11.33 20.03
N SER A 15 -20.82 -10.76 20.54
CA SER A 15 -22.05 -10.49 19.77
C SER A 15 -21.96 -9.23 18.92
N ARG A 16 -20.89 -8.43 19.07
CA ARG A 16 -20.68 -7.14 18.40
C ARG A 16 -21.74 -6.10 18.74
N SER A 17 -22.40 -6.27 19.88
CA SER A 17 -23.39 -5.32 20.40
C SER A 17 -22.69 -4.33 21.32
N TRP A 18 -21.75 -3.55 20.78
CA TRP A 18 -20.87 -2.68 21.58
C TRP A 18 -21.63 -1.57 22.32
N GLU A 19 -22.84 -1.25 21.86
CA GLU A 19 -23.79 -0.36 22.54
C GLU A 19 -24.10 -0.84 23.96
N GLN A 20 -24.05 -2.16 24.20
CA GLN A 20 -24.29 -2.74 25.52
C GLN A 20 -23.20 -2.39 26.52
N ILE A 21 -21.98 -2.12 26.06
CA ILE A 21 -20.86 -1.69 26.92
C ILE A 21 -21.06 -0.23 27.34
N GLU A 22 -21.58 0.60 26.44
CA GLU A 22 -21.92 2.01 26.72
C GLU A 22 -23.13 2.12 27.67
N ALA A 23 -24.02 1.12 27.68
CA ALA A 23 -25.23 1.07 28.49
C ALA A 23 -25.06 0.31 29.82
N LEU A 24 -23.84 -0.04 30.22
CA LEU A 24 -23.59 -0.69 31.50
C LEU A 24 -24.00 0.21 32.67
N ASP A 25 -24.58 -0.41 33.70
CA ASP A 25 -24.97 0.26 34.93
C ASP A 25 -23.75 0.90 35.63
N PRO A 26 -23.74 2.22 35.87
CA PRO A 26 -22.61 2.90 36.53
C PRO A 26 -22.25 2.30 37.89
N ASP A 27 -23.25 1.84 38.67
CA ASP A 27 -23.01 1.27 39.99
C ASP A 27 -22.28 -0.09 39.87
N LEU A 28 -22.66 -0.90 38.87
CA LEU A 28 -21.97 -2.15 38.54
C LEU A 28 -20.53 -1.91 38.11
N VAL A 29 -20.27 -0.86 37.31
CA VAL A 29 -18.93 -0.49 36.83
C VAL A 29 -18.04 -0.08 38.02
N GLU A 30 -18.56 0.77 38.91
CA GLU A 30 -17.84 1.21 40.10
C GLU A 30 -17.53 0.03 41.04
N GLU A 31 -18.51 -0.83 41.29
CA GLU A 31 -18.35 -2.03 42.13
C GLU A 31 -17.53 -3.16 41.48
N ALA A 32 -17.29 -3.11 40.18
CA ALA A 32 -16.39 -4.03 39.49
C ALA A 32 -14.92 -3.66 39.73
N GLY A 33 -14.61 -2.40 40.07
CA GLY A 33 -13.23 -1.95 40.29
C GLY A 33 -12.36 -2.07 39.04
N GLU A 34 -12.96 -1.90 37.87
CA GLU A 34 -12.32 -2.07 36.57
C GLU A 34 -11.49 -0.84 36.17
N CYS A 35 -10.51 -1.02 35.27
CA CYS A 35 -9.75 0.08 34.67
C CYS A 35 -9.72 0.07 33.13
N GLY A 36 -10.33 -0.94 32.52
CA GLY A 36 -10.24 -1.23 31.09
C GLY A 36 -11.40 -0.68 30.26
N LEU A 37 -12.52 -0.31 30.88
CA LEU A 37 -13.75 0.10 30.19
C LEU A 37 -13.57 1.39 29.40
N ARG A 38 -12.93 2.40 29.98
CA ARG A 38 -12.72 3.70 29.32
C ARG A 38 -11.87 3.61 28.05
N PRO A 39 -10.66 3.01 28.06
CA PRO A 39 -9.88 2.85 26.83
C PRO A 39 -10.58 1.93 25.83
N LEU A 40 -11.31 0.91 26.30
CA LEU A 40 -12.12 0.07 25.43
C LEU A 40 -13.23 0.88 24.74
N ALA A 41 -13.98 1.71 25.47
CA ALA A 41 -15.03 2.56 24.90
C ALA A 41 -14.49 3.52 23.82
N ILE A 42 -13.30 4.11 24.02
CA ILE A 42 -12.64 4.95 23.01
C ILE A 42 -12.33 4.14 21.75
N LEU A 43 -11.76 2.94 21.90
CA LEU A 43 -11.47 2.05 20.78
C LEU A 43 -12.74 1.65 20.03
N LEU A 44 -13.81 1.28 20.73
CA LEU A 44 -15.08 0.88 20.12
C LEU A 44 -15.77 2.04 19.40
N GLY A 45 -15.69 3.25 19.96
CA GLY A 45 -16.18 4.48 19.31
C GLY A 45 -15.45 4.76 18.00
N ALA A 46 -14.12 4.70 17.99
CA ALA A 46 -13.32 4.81 16.76
C ALA A 46 -13.60 3.65 15.80
N GLY A 47 -13.74 2.44 16.36
CA GLY A 47 -13.99 1.20 15.62
C GLY A 47 -15.32 1.20 14.87
N ARG A 48 -16.38 1.81 15.42
CA ARG A 48 -17.66 1.98 14.71
C ARG A 48 -17.47 2.80 13.43
N GLY A 49 -16.74 3.92 13.51
CA GLY A 49 -16.43 4.75 12.35
C GLY A 49 -15.62 4.00 11.29
N ALA A 50 -14.68 3.16 11.72
CA ALA A 50 -13.85 2.30 10.87
C ALA A 50 -14.51 0.95 10.49
N LYS A 51 -15.77 0.72 10.86
CA LYS A 51 -16.51 -0.54 10.65
C LYS A 51 -15.75 -1.79 11.12
N LEU A 52 -15.06 -1.71 12.25
CA LEU A 52 -14.32 -2.85 12.79
C LEU A 52 -15.28 -3.97 13.23
N ASN A 53 -14.80 -5.20 13.17
CA ASN A 53 -15.33 -6.39 13.81
C ASN A 53 -14.48 -6.71 15.03
N SER A 54 -15.09 -7.31 16.05
CA SER A 54 -14.40 -7.88 17.20
C SER A 54 -14.52 -9.41 17.19
N GLN A 55 -13.44 -10.07 17.59
CA GLN A 55 -13.39 -11.50 17.89
C GLN A 55 -12.64 -11.70 19.21
N VAL A 56 -13.33 -12.22 20.22
CA VAL A 56 -12.70 -12.63 21.47
C VAL A 56 -11.96 -13.94 21.23
N LEU A 57 -10.63 -13.91 21.34
CA LEU A 57 -9.75 -15.05 21.13
C LEU A 57 -9.62 -15.89 22.40
N SER A 58 -9.47 -15.23 23.55
CA SER A 58 -9.41 -15.86 24.86
C SER A 58 -9.91 -14.91 25.94
N TYR A 59 -10.27 -15.48 27.09
CA TYR A 59 -10.62 -14.76 28.30
C TYR A 59 -10.20 -15.57 29.51
N GLU A 60 -9.48 -14.95 30.43
CA GLU A 60 -9.06 -15.54 31.70
C GLU A 60 -9.43 -14.61 32.86
N GLY A 61 -9.73 -15.17 34.04
CA GLY A 61 -10.11 -14.40 35.24
C GLY A 61 -9.30 -14.73 36.51
N PRO A 62 -7.96 -14.87 36.46
CA PRO A 62 -7.17 -15.22 37.62
C PRO A 62 -7.18 -14.09 38.67
N PHE A 63 -7.20 -14.47 39.95
CA PHE A 63 -7.12 -13.55 41.09
C PHE A 63 -8.22 -12.46 41.11
N GLY A 64 -9.35 -12.71 40.45
CA GLY A 64 -10.48 -11.76 40.40
C GLY A 64 -10.31 -10.62 39.38
N VAL A 65 -9.35 -10.73 38.45
CA VAL A 65 -9.11 -9.75 37.38
C VAL A 65 -9.32 -10.42 36.02
N GLY A 66 -10.15 -9.82 35.17
CA GLY A 66 -10.43 -10.29 33.81
C GLY A 66 -9.36 -9.86 32.80
N TYR A 67 -8.91 -10.80 31.96
CA TYR A 67 -7.92 -10.61 30.89
C TYR A 67 -8.46 -11.13 29.55
N PRO A 68 -9.18 -10.30 28.79
CA PRO A 68 -9.59 -10.67 27.44
C PRO A 68 -8.51 -10.40 26.40
N VAL A 69 -8.36 -11.33 25.46
CA VAL A 69 -7.62 -11.11 24.21
C VAL A 69 -8.63 -10.98 23.09
N VAL A 70 -8.64 -9.82 22.44
CA VAL A 70 -9.63 -9.48 21.40
C VAL A 70 -8.90 -9.04 20.14
N ALA A 71 -9.20 -9.71 19.02
CA ALA A 71 -8.79 -9.25 17.70
C ALA A 71 -9.84 -8.29 17.14
N PHE A 72 -9.39 -7.12 16.70
CA PHE A 72 -10.20 -6.19 15.92
C PHE A 72 -9.74 -6.21 14.47
N THR A 73 -10.67 -6.48 13.55
CA THR A 73 -10.41 -6.50 12.12
C THR A 73 -11.34 -5.53 11.42
N ALA A 74 -10.91 -4.82 10.39
CA ALA A 74 -11.89 -4.09 9.58
C ALA A 74 -12.91 -5.10 9.03
N SER A 75 -14.21 -4.83 9.17
CA SER A 75 -15.17 -5.45 8.27
C SER A 75 -14.67 -5.13 6.88
N ALA A 76 -14.38 -6.16 6.10
CA ALA A 76 -14.27 -5.99 4.67
C ALA A 76 -15.61 -5.40 4.22
N THR A 77 -15.69 -4.06 4.12
CA THR A 77 -16.50 -3.45 3.06
C THR A 77 -16.06 -4.24 1.85
N PRO A 78 -16.96 -4.94 1.13
CA PRO A 78 -16.56 -5.77 0.00
C PRO A 78 -15.61 -4.90 -0.81
N ALA A 79 -14.33 -5.27 -0.81
CA ALA A 79 -13.33 -4.47 -1.47
C ALA A 79 -13.89 -4.34 -2.88
N ILE A 80 -14.22 -3.12 -3.30
CA ILE A 80 -14.53 -2.89 -4.69
C ILE A 80 -13.23 -3.31 -5.35
N ALA A 81 -13.23 -4.52 -5.92
CA ALA A 81 -12.06 -5.12 -6.52
C ALA A 81 -11.77 -4.21 -7.70
N LEU A 82 -10.86 -3.27 -7.48
CA LEU A 82 -10.54 -2.28 -8.47
C LEU A 82 -9.77 -3.03 -9.55
N ASP A 83 -10.39 -3.13 -10.71
CA ASP A 83 -9.71 -3.62 -11.89
C ASP A 83 -8.67 -2.58 -12.30
N ILE A 84 -7.42 -2.85 -11.91
CA ILE A 84 -6.25 -2.01 -12.21
C ILE A 84 -6.04 -1.88 -13.72
N GLN A 85 -6.37 -2.93 -14.50
CA GLN A 85 -6.31 -2.88 -15.95
C GLN A 85 -7.35 -1.91 -16.47
N ALA A 86 -8.60 -2.00 -15.99
CA ALA A 86 -9.68 -1.12 -16.42
C ALA A 86 -9.42 0.34 -16.04
N LEU A 87 -8.92 0.61 -14.83
CA LEU A 87 -8.59 1.98 -14.40
C LEU A 87 -7.47 2.58 -15.27
N GLY A 88 -6.37 1.85 -15.43
CA GLY A 88 -5.24 2.31 -16.24
C GLY A 88 -5.63 2.51 -17.71
N ARG A 89 -6.42 1.58 -18.30
CA ARG A 89 -6.90 1.72 -19.68
C ARG A 89 -7.84 2.90 -19.83
N SER A 90 -8.78 3.09 -18.90
CA SER A 90 -9.71 4.23 -18.92
C SER A 90 -8.97 5.55 -18.81
N ALA A 91 -7.95 5.63 -17.95
CA ALA A 91 -7.10 6.80 -17.82
C ALA A 91 -6.36 7.13 -19.13
N ILE A 92 -5.74 6.12 -19.76
CA ILE A 92 -5.02 6.29 -21.03
C ILE A 92 -5.98 6.66 -22.16
N ASP A 93 -7.07 5.91 -22.36
CA ASP A 93 -8.04 6.15 -23.44
C ASP A 93 -8.66 7.54 -23.33
N THR A 94 -9.12 7.92 -22.13
CA THR A 94 -9.70 9.26 -21.90
C THR A 94 -8.68 10.35 -22.21
N TYR A 95 -7.45 10.22 -21.70
CA TYR A 95 -6.42 11.23 -21.96
C TYR A 95 -6.07 11.34 -23.45
N LEU A 96 -6.02 10.23 -24.19
CA LEU A 96 -5.76 10.25 -25.63
C LEU A 96 -6.89 10.94 -26.41
N ARG A 97 -8.15 10.87 -25.93
CA ARG A 97 -9.32 11.51 -26.56
C ARG A 97 -9.49 12.98 -26.17
N THR A 98 -9.34 13.31 -24.89
CA THR A 98 -9.77 14.60 -24.32
C THR A 98 -8.62 15.45 -23.81
N ARG A 99 -7.41 14.87 -23.66
CA ARG A 99 -6.26 15.47 -22.97
C ARG A 99 -6.49 15.80 -21.49
N GLN A 100 -7.52 15.20 -20.87
CA GLN A 100 -7.82 15.32 -19.45
C GLN A 100 -7.54 14.01 -18.72
N LEU A 101 -7.12 14.12 -17.45
CA LEU A 101 -7.06 12.97 -16.55
C LEU A 101 -8.46 12.70 -15.99
N ILE A 102 -8.75 11.42 -15.73
CA ILE A 102 -9.93 11.02 -14.97
C ILE A 102 -9.66 11.16 -13.47
N ASP A 103 -10.72 11.29 -12.68
CA ASP A 103 -10.66 11.10 -11.24
C ASP A 103 -10.72 9.60 -10.89
N PRO A 104 -10.13 9.19 -9.76
CA PRO A 104 -10.26 7.81 -9.29
C PRO A 104 -11.71 7.49 -8.91
N PRO A 105 -12.11 6.21 -8.97
CA PRO A 105 -13.46 5.81 -8.58
C PRO A 105 -13.70 6.07 -7.09
N GLU A 106 -14.93 6.46 -6.76
CA GLU A 106 -15.38 6.63 -5.39
C GLU A 106 -16.29 5.45 -4.95
N PRO A 107 -16.05 4.86 -3.76
CA PRO A 107 -14.92 5.13 -2.86
C PRO A 107 -13.59 4.56 -3.41
N ILE A 108 -12.48 5.27 -3.16
CA ILE A 108 -11.13 4.78 -3.50
C ILE A 108 -10.83 3.52 -2.65
N PRO A 109 -10.32 2.42 -3.24
CA PRO A 109 -9.94 1.24 -2.47
C PRO A 109 -8.88 1.55 -1.42
N VAL A 110 -8.98 0.91 -0.25
CA VAL A 110 -8.11 1.19 0.91
C VAL A 110 -6.62 1.06 0.57
N GLU A 111 -6.27 0.14 -0.33
CA GLU A 111 -4.89 -0.10 -0.76
C GLU A 111 -4.29 1.05 -1.55
N LEU A 112 -5.14 1.96 -2.08
CA LEU A 112 -4.75 3.08 -2.92
C LEU A 112 -5.07 4.45 -2.32
N GLN A 113 -5.68 4.50 -1.12
CA GLN A 113 -6.02 5.75 -0.45
C GLN A 113 -4.80 6.50 0.05
N SER A 114 -3.79 5.79 0.55
CA SER A 114 -2.56 6.43 1.05
C SER A 114 -1.66 6.90 -0.10
N PRO A 115 -0.93 8.02 0.06
CA PRO A 115 0.12 8.42 -0.87
C PRO A 115 1.17 7.31 -1.03
N SER A 116 1.50 6.96 -2.27
CA SER A 116 2.57 6.00 -2.58
C SER A 116 3.25 6.36 -3.89
N ALA A 117 4.55 6.13 -3.97
CA ALA A 117 5.28 6.20 -5.23
C ALA A 117 4.85 5.04 -6.13
N VAL A 118 4.49 5.32 -7.38
CA VAL A 118 3.95 4.33 -8.31
C VAL A 118 4.82 4.25 -9.55
N PHE A 119 5.11 3.04 -10.00
CA PHE A 119 5.58 2.75 -11.35
C PHE A 119 4.51 2.00 -12.13
N VAL A 120 4.17 2.52 -13.31
CA VAL A 120 3.24 1.86 -14.23
C VAL A 120 4.03 1.35 -15.43
N THR A 121 4.02 0.04 -15.64
CA THR A 121 4.61 -0.61 -16.80
C THR A 121 3.51 -1.04 -17.76
N LEU A 122 3.59 -0.57 -19.00
CA LEU A 122 2.73 -0.97 -20.10
C LEU A 122 3.44 -2.04 -20.92
N ARG A 123 2.73 -3.11 -21.23
CA ARG A 123 3.16 -4.13 -22.18
C ARG A 123 2.13 -4.30 -23.30
N LYS A 124 2.59 -4.59 -24.51
CA LYS A 124 1.75 -4.95 -25.66
C LYS A 124 2.22 -6.30 -26.18
N HIS A 125 1.34 -7.30 -26.17
CA HIS A 125 1.69 -8.68 -26.56
C HIS A 125 2.92 -9.23 -25.83
N GLY A 126 3.08 -8.89 -24.55
CA GLY A 126 4.21 -9.31 -23.72
C GLY A 126 5.44 -8.40 -23.77
N GLU A 127 5.58 -7.54 -24.78
CA GLU A 127 6.73 -6.64 -24.93
C GLU A 127 6.54 -5.31 -24.20
N LEU A 128 7.62 -4.74 -23.67
CA LEU A 128 7.59 -3.44 -22.99
C LEU A 128 7.18 -2.32 -23.97
N ARG A 129 6.15 -1.56 -23.61
CA ARG A 129 5.59 -0.46 -24.42
C ARG A 129 5.73 0.92 -23.77
N GLY A 130 6.05 0.94 -22.47
CA GLY A 130 6.33 2.15 -21.70
C GLY A 130 6.45 1.84 -20.21
N CYS A 131 7.28 2.57 -19.48
CA CYS A 131 7.41 2.45 -18.03
C CYS A 131 7.90 3.76 -17.42
N VAL A 132 7.03 4.40 -16.63
CA VAL A 132 7.27 5.67 -15.96
C VAL A 132 6.70 5.59 -14.54
N GLY A 133 7.33 6.31 -13.61
CA GLY A 133 6.93 6.36 -12.21
C GLY A 133 7.65 7.47 -11.44
N SER A 134 7.43 7.49 -10.12
CA SER A 134 8.06 8.42 -9.18
C SER A 134 8.90 7.70 -8.12
N LEU A 135 9.88 8.41 -7.55
CA LEU A 135 10.64 7.93 -6.38
C LEU A 135 9.96 8.24 -5.06
N ARG A 136 9.02 9.19 -5.08
CA ARG A 136 8.27 9.66 -3.92
C ARG A 136 6.85 9.96 -4.38
N PRO A 137 5.84 9.78 -3.51
CA PRO A 137 4.48 10.18 -3.83
C PRO A 137 4.44 11.65 -4.24
N THR A 138 3.78 11.92 -5.36
CA THR A 138 3.54 13.27 -5.91
C THR A 138 2.07 13.67 -5.83
N GLU A 139 1.20 12.72 -5.48
CA GLU A 139 -0.24 12.91 -5.35
C GLU A 139 -0.74 12.58 -3.93
N ALA A 140 -1.96 13.03 -3.63
CA ALA A 140 -2.61 12.81 -2.35
C ALA A 140 -2.94 11.32 -2.07
N THR A 141 -3.04 10.49 -3.10
CA THR A 141 -3.38 9.07 -3.00
C THR A 141 -2.66 8.28 -4.09
N ALA A 142 -2.35 7.01 -3.86
CA ALA A 142 -1.79 6.14 -4.90
C ALA A 142 -2.72 5.94 -6.12
N ALA A 143 -4.04 6.11 -5.97
CA ALA A 143 -4.97 6.02 -7.11
C ALA A 143 -4.74 7.15 -8.14
N HIS A 144 -4.63 8.39 -7.66
CA HIS A 144 -4.25 9.54 -8.49
C HIS A 144 -2.86 9.36 -9.11
N GLU A 145 -1.90 8.86 -8.33
CA GLU A 145 -0.54 8.57 -8.80
C GLU A 145 -0.56 7.52 -9.94
N LEU A 146 -1.34 6.44 -9.80
CA LEU A 146 -1.55 5.41 -10.83
C LEU A 146 -2.12 6.02 -12.11
N ILE A 147 -3.20 6.81 -12.03
CA ILE A 147 -3.83 7.44 -13.20
C ILE A 147 -2.80 8.31 -13.94
N ARG A 148 -2.10 9.17 -13.20
CA ARG A 148 -1.05 10.05 -13.75
C ARG A 148 0.04 9.24 -14.45
N TYR A 149 0.57 8.20 -13.81
CA TYR A 149 1.67 7.43 -14.38
C TYR A 149 1.24 6.42 -15.44
N ALA A 150 -0.01 5.96 -15.45
CA ALA A 150 -0.55 5.19 -16.58
C ALA A 150 -0.53 6.03 -17.86
N VAL A 151 -1.00 7.27 -17.78
CA VAL A 151 -0.94 8.22 -18.89
C VAL A 151 0.50 8.58 -19.23
N ALA A 152 1.35 8.89 -18.25
CA ALA A 152 2.75 9.22 -18.50
C ALA A 152 3.50 8.07 -19.18
N SER A 153 3.30 6.82 -18.77
CA SER A 153 3.88 5.65 -19.43
C SER A 153 3.40 5.48 -20.87
N ALA A 154 2.19 5.92 -21.19
CA ALA A 154 1.64 5.85 -22.53
C ALA A 154 2.17 6.96 -23.47
N VAL A 155 2.47 8.16 -22.96
CA VAL A 155 2.72 9.34 -23.83
C VAL A 155 4.01 10.10 -23.54
N ARG A 156 4.75 9.77 -22.46
CA ARG A 156 5.94 10.52 -22.00
C ARG A 156 7.18 9.64 -21.79
N ASP A 157 7.13 8.34 -22.05
CA ASP A 157 8.34 7.52 -22.03
C ASP A 157 9.19 7.82 -23.27
N PRO A 158 10.38 8.44 -23.15
CA PRO A 158 11.15 8.92 -24.29
C PRO A 158 11.75 7.78 -25.15
N ARG A 159 11.66 6.53 -24.68
CA ARG A 159 12.16 5.36 -25.41
C ARG A 159 11.17 4.86 -26.47
N PHE A 160 9.92 5.32 -26.44
CA PHE A 160 8.85 4.83 -27.29
C PHE A 160 8.03 5.98 -27.86
N ASP A 161 7.49 5.79 -29.07
CA ASP A 161 6.47 6.71 -29.60
C ASP A 161 5.21 6.67 -28.71
N PRO A 162 4.46 7.79 -28.58
CA PRO A 162 3.21 7.80 -27.84
C PRO A 162 2.25 6.69 -28.28
N VAL A 163 1.62 6.03 -27.32
CA VAL A 163 0.59 5.00 -27.54
C VAL A 163 -0.56 5.58 -28.36
N ARG A 164 -0.98 4.83 -29.39
CA ARG A 164 -2.14 5.18 -30.20
C ARG A 164 -3.43 4.63 -29.58
N LEU A 165 -4.55 5.27 -29.92
CA LEU A 165 -5.87 4.93 -29.37
C LEU A 165 -6.29 3.48 -29.67
N ASP A 166 -5.91 2.96 -30.84
CA ASP A 166 -6.17 1.58 -31.26
C ASP A 166 -5.29 0.54 -30.52
N GLU A 167 -4.20 0.96 -29.89
CA GLU A 167 -3.34 0.07 -29.09
C GLU A 167 -3.88 -0.17 -27.67
N VAL A 168 -4.71 0.75 -27.14
CA VAL A 168 -5.08 0.77 -25.71
C VAL A 168 -5.73 -0.54 -25.25
N GLY A 169 -6.61 -1.11 -26.08
CA GLY A 169 -7.28 -2.38 -25.77
C GLY A 169 -6.34 -3.59 -25.66
N ALA A 170 -5.17 -3.53 -26.30
CA ALA A 170 -4.16 -4.59 -26.30
C ALA A 170 -3.09 -4.41 -25.20
N LEU A 171 -3.17 -3.36 -24.40
CA LEU A 171 -2.20 -3.10 -23.33
C LEU A 171 -2.49 -3.95 -22.09
N THR A 172 -1.43 -4.53 -21.56
CA THR A 172 -1.36 -5.06 -20.19
C THR A 172 -0.66 -4.03 -19.32
N ILE A 173 -1.26 -3.70 -18.18
CA ILE A 173 -0.81 -2.66 -17.26
C ILE A 173 -0.35 -3.33 -15.97
N LYS A 174 0.92 -3.24 -15.64
CA LYS A 174 1.46 -3.68 -14.34
C LYS A 174 1.73 -2.46 -13.48
N VAL A 175 1.16 -2.42 -12.28
CA VAL A 175 1.34 -1.31 -11.35
C VAL A 175 2.12 -1.79 -10.14
N GLN A 176 3.19 -1.07 -9.81
CA GLN A 176 4.05 -1.36 -8.66
C GLN A 176 4.06 -0.15 -7.73
N LEU A 177 3.61 -0.37 -6.50
CA LEU A 177 3.74 0.58 -5.39
C LEU A 177 5.12 0.40 -4.75
N LEU A 178 5.81 1.50 -4.50
CA LEU A 178 7.14 1.50 -3.90
C LEU A 178 7.03 1.80 -2.41
N ASP A 179 7.71 0.98 -1.62
CA ASP A 179 7.95 1.28 -0.22
C ASP A 179 8.98 2.40 -0.07
N MET A 180 9.06 2.98 1.13
CA MET A 180 10.05 4.01 1.42
C MET A 180 11.47 3.43 1.27
N PRO A 181 12.35 4.06 0.47
CA PRO A 181 13.71 3.58 0.31
C PRO A 181 14.52 3.63 1.61
N GLU A 182 15.31 2.59 1.83
CA GLU A 182 16.24 2.45 2.96
C GLU A 182 17.67 2.57 2.46
N ARG A 183 18.54 3.26 3.21
CA ARG A 183 19.98 3.31 2.88
C ARG A 183 20.62 1.93 3.01
N VAL A 184 21.57 1.66 2.14
CA VAL A 184 22.37 0.42 2.12
C VAL A 184 23.78 0.75 2.55
N ALA A 185 24.29 0.07 3.58
CA ALA A 185 25.66 0.24 4.05
C ALA A 185 26.60 -0.72 3.31
N GLU A 186 26.14 -1.95 3.07
CA GLU A 186 26.92 -3.01 2.44
C GLU A 186 26.18 -3.66 1.26
N ILE A 187 26.92 -4.01 0.21
CA ILE A 187 26.36 -4.65 -1.00
C ILE A 187 25.68 -5.99 -0.68
N ALA A 188 26.16 -6.70 0.35
CA ALA A 188 25.58 -7.97 0.80
C ALA A 188 24.14 -7.84 1.32
N GLU A 189 23.66 -6.62 1.60
CA GLU A 189 22.27 -6.35 1.97
C GLU A 189 21.32 -6.32 0.78
N LEU A 190 21.84 -6.39 -0.45
CA LEU A 190 21.05 -6.39 -1.67
C LEU A 190 20.74 -7.81 -2.13
N ASP A 191 19.50 -7.98 -2.56
CA ASP A 191 19.04 -9.15 -3.32
C ASP A 191 18.29 -8.61 -4.54
N PRO A 192 18.80 -8.78 -5.78
CA PRO A 192 18.20 -8.25 -6.98
C PRO A 192 16.77 -8.74 -7.27
N HIS A 193 16.38 -9.90 -6.74
CA HIS A 193 15.03 -10.45 -6.92
C HIS A 193 14.02 -9.87 -5.94
N VAL A 194 14.50 -9.41 -4.77
CA VAL A 194 13.64 -8.86 -3.71
C VAL A 194 13.59 -7.33 -3.76
N TYR A 195 14.74 -6.70 -3.99
CA TYR A 195 14.91 -5.27 -3.83
C TYR A 195 15.18 -4.57 -5.16
N GLY A 196 14.47 -3.47 -5.38
CA GLY A 196 14.92 -2.44 -6.30
C GLY A 196 15.98 -1.57 -5.63
N ILE A 197 16.77 -0.88 -6.43
CA ILE A 197 17.82 0.02 -5.94
C ILE A 197 17.72 1.41 -6.54
N ILE A 198 18.16 2.39 -5.77
CA ILE A 198 18.39 3.77 -6.21
C ILE A 198 19.87 4.05 -6.02
N VAL A 199 20.53 4.47 -7.09
CA VAL A 199 21.91 4.98 -7.04
C VAL A 199 21.88 6.50 -7.20
N ARG A 200 22.64 7.21 -6.36
CA ARG A 200 22.81 8.67 -6.43
C ARG A 200 24.26 9.08 -6.35
N ARG A 201 24.60 10.11 -7.12
CA ARG A 201 25.87 10.84 -7.03
C ARG A 201 25.69 12.26 -7.55
N GLY A 202 25.69 13.24 -6.65
CA GLY A 202 25.38 14.63 -6.99
C GLY A 202 24.01 14.73 -7.65
N ASP A 203 23.93 15.38 -8.81
CA ASP A 203 22.67 15.56 -9.56
C ASP A 203 22.25 14.33 -10.39
N ARG A 204 23.10 13.29 -10.45
CA ARG A 204 22.80 12.07 -11.20
C ARG A 204 22.15 11.03 -10.31
N GLN A 205 21.07 10.44 -10.81
CA GLN A 205 20.39 9.34 -10.13
C GLN A 205 19.74 8.39 -11.13
N ALA A 206 19.60 7.12 -10.73
CA ALA A 206 18.71 6.19 -11.41
C ALA A 206 18.12 5.20 -10.41
N LEU A 207 16.95 4.70 -10.80
CA LEU A 207 16.28 3.59 -10.13
C LEU A 207 16.25 2.37 -11.06
N LEU A 208 16.46 1.20 -10.47
CA LEU A 208 16.10 -0.09 -11.03
C LEU A 208 15.08 -0.78 -10.14
N LEU A 209 14.04 -1.33 -10.76
CA LEU A 209 13.05 -2.16 -10.09
C LEU A 209 13.67 -3.53 -9.73
N PRO A 210 13.10 -4.26 -8.75
CA PRO A 210 13.49 -5.65 -8.51
C PRO A 210 13.14 -6.56 -9.69
N ASP A 211 13.77 -7.73 -9.73
CA ASP A 211 13.43 -8.86 -10.61
C ASP A 211 13.48 -8.50 -12.11
N ILE A 212 14.58 -7.86 -12.51
CA ILE A 212 14.85 -7.53 -13.91
C ILE A 212 15.59 -8.70 -14.56
N GLU A 213 15.06 -9.18 -15.69
CA GLU A 213 15.67 -10.24 -16.50
C GLU A 213 17.15 -9.95 -16.82
N GLY A 214 18.02 -10.91 -16.48
CA GLY A 214 19.47 -10.82 -16.72
C GLY A 214 20.27 -10.12 -15.62
N ILE A 215 19.65 -9.74 -14.50
CA ILE A 215 20.32 -9.20 -13.31
C ILE A 215 20.18 -10.20 -12.15
N GLU A 216 21.24 -10.96 -11.90
CA GLU A 216 21.28 -12.03 -10.91
C GLU A 216 22.13 -11.67 -9.68
N THR A 217 23.01 -10.66 -9.76
CA THR A 217 23.86 -10.25 -8.64
C THR A 217 23.74 -8.77 -8.29
N PRO A 218 23.96 -8.38 -7.02
CA PRO A 218 24.00 -6.98 -6.60
C PRO A 218 24.95 -6.12 -7.44
N GLU A 219 26.12 -6.64 -7.82
CA GLU A 219 27.11 -5.91 -8.62
C GLU A 219 26.61 -5.67 -10.04
N GLN A 220 25.88 -6.63 -10.62
CA GLN A 220 25.22 -6.46 -11.91
C GLN A 220 24.12 -5.39 -11.81
N GLN A 221 23.34 -5.42 -10.73
CA GLN A 221 22.28 -4.45 -10.47
C GLN A 221 22.82 -3.02 -10.33
N ILE A 222 23.84 -2.81 -9.49
CA ILE A 222 24.49 -1.51 -9.29
C ILE A 222 25.10 -1.01 -10.60
N ARG A 223 25.75 -1.90 -11.37
CA ARG A 223 26.34 -1.54 -12.67
C ARG A 223 25.28 -1.05 -13.64
N ALA A 224 24.17 -1.78 -13.77
CA ALA A 224 23.07 -1.41 -14.66
C ALA A 224 22.43 -0.07 -14.23
N ALA A 225 22.27 0.16 -12.92
CA ALA A 225 21.75 1.42 -12.39
C ALA A 225 22.69 2.59 -12.66
N CYS A 226 24.00 2.41 -12.44
CA CYS A 226 25.01 3.41 -12.74
C CYS A 226 25.05 3.75 -14.24
N GLN A 227 24.99 2.75 -15.11
CA GLN A 227 24.93 2.96 -16.56
C GLN A 227 23.70 3.77 -16.96
N LYS A 228 22.53 3.48 -16.38
CA LYS A 228 21.28 4.23 -16.59
C LYS A 228 21.38 5.69 -16.10
N ALA A 229 22.09 5.93 -15.00
CA ALA A 229 22.32 7.26 -14.45
C ALA A 229 23.48 8.03 -15.12
N GLY A 230 24.28 7.38 -15.96
CA GLY A 230 25.55 7.91 -16.45
C GLY A 230 26.56 8.15 -15.32
N ILE A 231 26.57 7.33 -14.28
CA ILE A 231 27.49 7.43 -13.13
C ILE A 231 28.67 6.46 -13.32
N ASP A 232 29.88 6.91 -12.99
CA ASP A 232 31.03 6.02 -12.84
C ASP A 232 30.85 5.11 -11.61
N ARG A 233 30.79 3.79 -11.86
CA ARG A 233 30.52 2.77 -10.84
C ARG A 233 31.60 2.65 -9.76
N TYR A 234 32.80 3.17 -9.98
CA TYR A 234 33.90 3.13 -9.01
C TYR A 234 33.96 4.37 -8.12
N ALA A 235 33.11 5.36 -8.38
CA ALA A 235 33.02 6.53 -7.56
C ALA A 235 32.22 6.27 -6.27
N PRO A 236 32.32 7.15 -5.25
CA PRO A 236 31.44 7.09 -4.09
C PRO A 236 29.97 7.22 -4.52
N LEU A 237 29.15 6.23 -4.15
CA LEU A 237 27.73 6.16 -4.45
C LEU A 237 26.92 6.28 -3.15
N GLU A 238 25.82 7.02 -3.20
CA GLU A 238 24.73 6.83 -2.25
C GLU A 238 23.82 5.73 -2.81
N LEU A 239 23.61 4.69 -2.01
CA LEU A 239 22.83 3.52 -2.38
C LEU A 239 21.65 3.37 -1.43
N GLU A 240 20.45 3.24 -2.01
CA GLU A 240 19.23 2.91 -1.29
C GLU A 240 18.59 1.67 -1.93
N ARG A 241 17.89 0.87 -1.12
CA ARG A 241 17.07 -0.26 -1.55
C ARG A 241 15.61 -0.01 -1.20
N PHE A 242 14.70 -0.60 -1.95
CA PHE A 242 13.27 -0.55 -1.66
C PHE A 242 12.60 -1.84 -2.14
N ARG A 243 11.43 -2.16 -1.56
CA ARG A 243 10.56 -3.23 -2.06
C ARG A 243 9.44 -2.64 -2.89
N THR A 244 8.84 -3.49 -3.71
CA THR A 244 7.64 -3.12 -4.46
C THR A 244 6.51 -4.09 -4.18
N ARG A 245 5.29 -3.55 -4.04
CA ARG A 245 4.06 -4.33 -4.03
C ARG A 245 3.41 -4.21 -5.40
N THR A 246 3.26 -5.33 -6.10
CA THR A 246 2.53 -5.36 -7.38
C THR A 246 1.04 -5.41 -7.10
N LEU A 247 0.28 -4.55 -7.77
CA LEU A 247 -1.17 -4.63 -7.82
C LEU A 247 -1.56 -5.48 -9.02
N THR A 248 -2.36 -6.50 -8.77
CA THR A 248 -2.92 -7.42 -9.78
C THR A 248 -4.36 -7.07 -10.08
#